data_AF-A0A1M6PBZ3-F1
#
_entry.id   AF-A0A1M6PBZ3-F1
#
_cell.length_a   1.000
_cell.length_b   1.000
_cell.length_c   1.000
_cell.angle_alpha   90.00
_cell.angle_beta   90.00
_cell.angle_gamma   90.00
#
_symmetry.space_group_name_H-M   'P 1'
#
loop_
_entity.id
_entity.type
_entity.pdbx_description
1 polymer ?
#
loop_
_entity_poly.entity_id
_entity_poly.type
_entity_poly.pdbx_seq_one_letter_code
_entity_poly.pdbx_strand_id
1 'polypeptide(L)'
;MTAPVHRIKARPLYAIFFRHCFSFIFILLFIILAQAGISLADGLCPSDPFKTAPGITGCGNPEPMIACGEYFSLALDHAGQVWCWGFGHYGQIGNGSSATHQTAPALAGYGILSDVRSIAAGKNFGMALDGDGQVWTWGDNDYYKLGRGADSEPDKDNIPGRVNSVLSGCKAIAAGYNHGLALDSQGRVWSWGKNEGGALGISGIAERSKPGLASGTLPMVKDIAAGYDFSMALAEDGSIWAWGANGRGQLGDGTNTPRPFPAQASSVLSGITAISAGYQHAMALDSQGRVWVWGYGGNGVLGQGAYEDLSTPIKMGGPVSNIVSISAGLWHTFAVAADGSAWACGYNNTGTLGDGSALERKTPVRVLAPGKVLAAAGGRNMSLLLLDDGQVRSMGNNMYGQLGIGTTDYDAHPDPVTVLDGASPFKIFSDQDDDGVDDLYDNCPSLSNPGQEDRDADGVGDLCDYCPGDYNPDQKDSDGDIINDACDNCPSVYNLDQHDLDGDGVGDACDNCPGNPDPNQNDSDGDGRGDLCDNCPFTPNFSQQDENNDGIGDACPGKGGCDLNGDGSADLADAIRILQIATNNDPGGTINRDNALGDDGRFDVEEAVFILQRACE
;
A
#
# COMPACT_ATOMS: atom_id res chain seq x y z
N MET A 1 -51.63 -36.81 -54.28
CA MET A 1 -51.16 -37.95 -53.45
C MET A 1 -49.64 -37.90 -53.41
N THR A 2 -49.05 -38.30 -52.27
CA THR A 2 -47.62 -38.34 -51.90
C THR A 2 -47.06 -37.00 -51.34
N ALA A 3 -47.06 -36.79 -50.02
CA ALA A 3 -46.18 -37.29 -48.94
C ALA A 3 -44.97 -36.35 -48.69
N PRO A 4 -44.80 -35.75 -47.48
CA PRO A 4 -43.63 -34.95 -47.17
C PRO A 4 -42.48 -35.81 -46.64
N VAL A 5 -41.27 -35.53 -47.12
CA VAL A 5 -40.01 -36.18 -46.75
C VAL A 5 -39.52 -35.62 -45.40
N HIS A 6 -39.31 -36.51 -44.43
CA HIS A 6 -38.60 -36.20 -43.19
C HIS A 6 -37.12 -35.87 -43.46
N ARG A 7 -36.67 -34.67 -43.05
CA ARG A 7 -35.25 -34.38 -42.85
C ARG A 7 -34.94 -34.38 -41.35
N ILE A 8 -34.15 -35.37 -40.93
CA ILE A 8 -33.51 -35.44 -39.62
C ILE A 8 -32.39 -34.38 -39.60
N LYS A 9 -32.46 -33.40 -38.68
CA LYS A 9 -31.33 -32.52 -38.38
C LYS A 9 -30.43 -33.20 -37.34
N ALA A 10 -29.23 -33.59 -37.75
CA ALA A 10 -28.15 -33.95 -36.84
C ALA A 10 -27.72 -32.70 -36.04
N ARG A 11 -27.68 -32.80 -34.71
CA ARG A 11 -27.01 -31.82 -33.83
C ARG A 11 -25.54 -32.24 -33.67
N PRO A 12 -24.55 -31.34 -33.79
CA PRO A 12 -23.16 -31.70 -33.52
C PRO A 12 -22.90 -31.72 -32.02
N LEU A 13 -22.53 -32.90 -31.49
CA LEU A 13 -21.84 -33.07 -30.21
C LEU A 13 -20.40 -32.54 -30.36
N TYR A 14 -20.20 -31.23 -30.18
CA TYR A 14 -18.85 -30.62 -30.21
C TYR A 14 -18.70 -29.45 -29.22
N ALA A 15 -19.38 -29.50 -28.07
CA ALA A 15 -19.33 -28.41 -27.08
C ALA A 15 -19.00 -28.85 -25.64
N ILE A 16 -18.76 -30.14 -25.37
CA ILE A 16 -18.55 -30.64 -24.00
C ILE A 16 -17.10 -31.10 -23.75
N PHE A 17 -16.32 -31.43 -24.80
CA PHE A 17 -14.93 -31.87 -24.63
C PHE A 17 -13.89 -30.71 -24.54
N PHE A 18 -14.23 -29.49 -24.96
CA PHE A 18 -13.28 -28.36 -24.93
C PHE A 18 -13.23 -27.61 -23.59
N ARG A 19 -14.22 -27.78 -22.71
CA ARG A 19 -14.25 -27.12 -21.40
C ARG A 19 -13.48 -27.87 -20.31
N HIS A 20 -13.15 -29.14 -20.49
CA HIS A 20 -12.42 -29.93 -19.47
C HIS A 20 -10.92 -30.04 -19.72
N CYS A 21 -10.43 -29.88 -20.96
CA CYS A 21 -8.99 -29.86 -21.22
C CYS A 21 -8.31 -28.54 -20.81
N PHE A 22 -9.02 -27.41 -20.84
CA PHE A 22 -8.45 -26.12 -20.41
C PHE A 22 -8.28 -26.01 -18.89
N SER A 23 -9.23 -26.51 -18.08
CA SER A 23 -9.07 -26.55 -16.62
C SER A 23 -7.93 -27.45 -16.17
N PHE A 24 -7.72 -28.60 -16.83
CA PHE A 24 -6.64 -29.52 -16.46
C PHE A 24 -5.24 -28.99 -16.81
N ILE A 25 -5.08 -28.25 -17.92
CA ILE A 25 -3.79 -27.65 -18.29
C ILE A 25 -3.44 -26.48 -17.35
N PHE A 26 -4.42 -25.69 -16.91
CA PHE A 26 -4.19 -24.64 -15.92
C PHE A 26 -3.84 -25.21 -14.53
N ILE A 27 -4.52 -26.27 -14.10
CA ILE A 27 -4.23 -26.91 -12.81
C ILE A 27 -2.85 -27.60 -12.83
N LEU A 28 -2.47 -28.25 -13.94
CA LEU A 28 -1.12 -28.83 -14.05
C LEU A 28 -0.03 -27.76 -14.09
N LEU A 29 -0.27 -26.61 -14.74
CA LEU A 29 0.69 -25.50 -14.75
C LEU A 29 0.85 -24.91 -13.34
N PHE A 30 -0.25 -24.75 -12.59
CA PHE A 30 -0.24 -24.31 -11.18
C PHE A 30 0.52 -25.27 -10.26
N ILE A 31 0.35 -26.58 -10.44
CA ILE A 31 1.05 -27.59 -9.61
C ILE A 31 2.56 -27.64 -9.95
N ILE A 32 2.92 -27.49 -11.23
CA ILE A 32 4.33 -27.44 -11.67
C ILE A 32 5.02 -26.15 -11.18
N LEU A 33 4.30 -25.04 -11.10
CA LEU A 33 4.82 -23.76 -10.57
C LEU A 33 4.95 -23.78 -9.04
N ALA A 34 4.00 -24.41 -8.33
CA ALA A 34 4.03 -24.56 -6.87
C ALA A 34 5.20 -25.47 -6.40
N GLN A 35 5.57 -26.49 -7.17
CA GLN A 35 6.73 -27.34 -6.87
C GLN A 35 8.08 -26.72 -7.23
N ALA A 36 8.09 -25.61 -8.00
CA ALA A 36 9.31 -24.88 -8.37
C ALA A 36 9.62 -23.71 -7.43
N GLY A 37 8.77 -23.40 -6.44
CA GLY A 37 8.93 -22.23 -5.57
C GLY A 37 8.84 -20.90 -6.32
N ILE A 38 8.22 -20.88 -7.51
CA ILE A 38 8.06 -19.67 -8.32
C ILE A 38 6.65 -19.13 -8.07
N SER A 39 6.54 -18.16 -7.15
CA SER A 39 5.38 -17.27 -7.07
C SER A 39 5.23 -16.50 -8.39
N LEU A 40 4.00 -16.39 -8.89
CA LEU A 40 3.64 -15.56 -10.06
C LEU A 40 3.06 -14.20 -9.67
N ALA A 41 3.23 -13.80 -8.41
CA ALA A 41 3.22 -12.42 -7.97
C ALA A 41 4.62 -12.09 -7.45
N ASP A 42 5.10 -10.89 -7.73
CA ASP A 42 6.33 -10.30 -7.18
C ASP A 42 7.63 -10.72 -7.85
N GLY A 43 7.91 -10.09 -9.00
CA GLY A 43 9.14 -10.27 -9.75
C GLY A 43 9.68 -9.00 -10.40
N LEU A 44 9.44 -7.82 -9.82
CA LEU A 44 9.90 -6.56 -10.44
C LEU A 44 10.89 -5.70 -9.66
N CYS A 45 11.19 -5.93 -8.37
CA CYS A 45 12.38 -5.38 -7.68
C CYS A 45 12.64 -6.10 -6.34
N PRO A 46 13.44 -7.18 -6.31
CA PRO A 46 13.70 -7.93 -5.07
C PRO A 46 14.72 -7.18 -4.20
N SER A 47 14.24 -6.27 -3.35
CA SER A 47 14.86 -5.76 -2.09
C SER A 47 14.41 -4.33 -1.69
N ASP A 48 13.27 -3.83 -2.15
CA ASP A 48 12.79 -2.47 -1.82
C ASP A 48 11.74 -2.53 -0.69
N PRO A 49 11.98 -1.94 0.50
CA PRO A 49 11.04 -1.98 1.62
C PRO A 49 9.72 -1.21 1.38
N PHE A 50 9.58 -0.42 0.31
CA PHE A 50 8.43 0.48 0.13
C PHE A 50 7.28 -0.01 -0.80
N LYS A 51 7.11 -1.32 -1.08
CA LYS A 51 6.26 -1.76 -2.22
C LYS A 51 5.30 -2.96 -2.07
N THR A 52 4.62 -3.15 -0.95
CA THR A 52 3.60 -4.24 -0.84
C THR A 52 2.14 -3.84 -1.15
N ALA A 53 1.84 -2.63 -1.67
CA ALA A 53 0.48 -2.27 -2.11
C ALA A 53 0.30 -2.25 -3.65
N PRO A 54 -0.88 -2.66 -4.19
CA PRO A 54 -1.11 -2.75 -5.63
C PRO A 54 -1.26 -1.36 -6.27
N GLY A 55 -0.49 -1.07 -7.33
CA GLY A 55 -0.73 0.09 -8.20
C GLY A 55 0.48 0.83 -8.73
N ILE A 56 1.68 0.58 -8.19
CA ILE A 56 2.90 1.32 -8.57
C ILE A 56 3.62 0.62 -9.72
N THR A 57 3.76 1.30 -10.86
CA THR A 57 4.64 0.88 -11.94
C THR A 57 5.89 1.76 -11.99
N GLY A 58 7.06 1.13 -11.87
CA GLY A 58 8.38 1.76 -11.98
C GLY A 58 9.17 1.65 -10.67
N CYS A 59 10.26 0.89 -10.66
CA CYS A 59 11.24 1.00 -9.58
C CYS A 59 11.92 2.37 -9.67
N GLY A 60 12.03 3.09 -8.54
CA GLY A 60 12.90 4.27 -8.47
C GLY A 60 12.27 5.61 -8.11
N ASN A 61 11.01 5.67 -7.68
CA ASN A 61 10.53 6.82 -6.90
C ASN A 61 9.98 6.33 -5.56
N PRO A 62 10.51 6.82 -4.42
CA PRO A 62 9.89 6.59 -3.12
C PRO A 62 8.51 7.26 -3.11
N GLU A 63 7.54 6.63 -2.45
CA GLU A 63 6.49 7.39 -1.75
C GLU A 63 7.12 7.81 -0.42
N PRO A 64 7.04 9.07 0.05
CA PRO A 64 6.60 10.36 -0.48
C PRO A 64 7.51 10.97 -1.56
N MET A 65 6.98 11.99 -2.25
CA MET A 65 7.51 12.52 -3.50
C MET A 65 7.83 14.02 -3.45
N ILE A 66 8.80 14.45 -4.27
CA ILE A 66 9.11 15.86 -4.56
C ILE A 66 8.99 16.13 -6.06
N ALA A 67 8.51 17.31 -6.44
CA ALA A 67 8.44 17.73 -7.83
C ALA A 67 8.75 19.23 -7.98
N CYS A 68 9.31 19.61 -9.13
CA CYS A 68 9.67 20.99 -9.43
C CYS A 68 8.98 21.45 -10.71
N GLY A 69 8.30 22.58 -10.65
CA GLY A 69 7.91 23.32 -11.85
C GLY A 69 9.02 24.27 -12.30
N GLU A 70 8.65 25.32 -13.04
CA GLU A 70 9.66 26.27 -13.53
C GLU A 70 10.31 27.06 -12.37
N TYR A 71 9.48 27.58 -11.46
CA TYR A 71 9.90 28.38 -10.29
C TYR A 71 9.07 28.08 -9.04
N PHE A 72 8.52 26.88 -8.93
CA PHE A 72 7.77 26.45 -7.75
C PHE A 72 8.04 24.98 -7.46
N SER A 73 7.71 24.58 -6.26
CA SER A 73 8.07 23.31 -5.66
C SER A 73 6.82 22.64 -5.11
N LEU A 74 6.73 21.33 -5.29
CA LEU A 74 5.74 20.49 -4.67
C LEU A 74 6.42 19.41 -3.83
N ALA A 75 5.82 19.07 -2.71
CA ALA A 75 6.12 17.86 -1.97
C ALA A 75 4.81 17.17 -1.60
N LEU A 76 4.82 15.85 -1.59
CA LEU A 76 3.76 15.01 -1.08
C LEU A 76 4.24 14.45 0.24
N ASP A 77 3.47 14.55 1.31
CA ASP A 77 3.79 13.85 2.56
C ASP A 77 3.14 12.46 2.63
N HIS A 78 3.59 11.66 3.59
CA HIS A 78 3.07 10.32 3.86
C HIS A 78 1.56 10.30 4.18
N ALA A 79 1.02 11.39 4.75
CA ALA A 79 -0.41 11.56 5.02
C ALA A 79 -1.24 11.86 3.75
N GLY A 80 -0.61 11.89 2.57
CA GLY A 80 -1.27 12.17 1.30
C GLY A 80 -1.64 13.64 1.11
N GLN A 81 -0.98 14.56 1.81
CA GLN A 81 -1.15 16.00 1.66
C GLN A 81 -0.09 16.59 0.72
N VAL A 82 -0.50 17.56 -0.08
CA VAL A 82 0.38 18.24 -1.04
C VAL A 82 0.81 19.58 -0.48
N TRP A 83 2.11 19.76 -0.34
CA TRP A 83 2.77 21.00 0.04
C TRP A 83 3.29 21.73 -1.19
N CYS A 84 3.18 23.05 -1.20
CA CYS A 84 3.64 23.88 -2.31
C CYS A 84 4.27 25.19 -1.82
N TRP A 85 5.32 25.63 -2.52
CA TRP A 85 5.98 26.92 -2.32
C TRP A 85 6.66 27.41 -3.59
N GLY A 86 7.08 28.67 -3.60
CA GLY A 86 7.71 29.36 -4.73
C GLY A 86 6.79 30.34 -5.45
N PHE A 87 6.99 30.49 -6.75
CA PHE A 87 6.24 31.42 -7.59
C PHE A 87 4.76 31.01 -7.72
N GLY A 88 3.85 31.96 -7.53
CA GLY A 88 2.40 31.71 -7.44
C GLY A 88 1.52 32.57 -8.33
N HIS A 89 2.09 33.40 -9.21
CA HIS A 89 1.31 34.35 -10.03
C HIS A 89 0.21 33.70 -10.87
N TYR A 90 0.40 32.46 -11.30
CA TYR A 90 -0.56 31.70 -12.11
C TYR A 90 -1.42 30.75 -11.28
N GLY A 91 -1.40 30.84 -9.95
CA GLY A 91 -2.19 29.97 -9.07
C GLY A 91 -1.58 28.59 -8.82
N GLN A 92 -0.36 28.31 -9.32
CA GLN A 92 0.31 27.02 -9.13
C GLN A 92 0.62 26.64 -7.67
N ILE A 93 0.46 27.58 -6.73
CA ILE A 93 0.51 27.26 -5.29
C ILE A 93 -0.69 26.42 -4.86
N GLY A 94 -1.85 26.58 -5.49
CA GLY A 94 -3.01 25.71 -5.25
C GLY A 94 -3.69 25.89 -3.89
N ASN A 95 -3.33 26.90 -3.09
CA ASN A 95 -3.89 27.11 -1.75
C ASN A 95 -5.03 28.15 -1.70
N GLY A 96 -5.59 28.54 -2.86
CA GLY A 96 -6.62 29.58 -2.96
C GLY A 96 -6.12 31.02 -2.76
N SER A 97 -4.84 31.22 -2.43
CA SER A 97 -4.24 32.54 -2.27
C SER A 97 -4.02 33.24 -3.61
N SER A 98 -4.11 34.57 -3.61
CA SER A 98 -3.72 35.43 -4.73
C SER A 98 -2.28 35.95 -4.63
N ALA A 99 -1.52 35.47 -3.64
CA ALA A 99 -0.11 35.83 -3.46
C ALA A 99 0.71 35.44 -4.70
N THR A 100 1.59 36.35 -5.13
CA THR A 100 2.45 36.13 -6.31
C THR A 100 3.59 35.16 -6.05
N HIS A 101 3.87 34.86 -4.78
CA HIS A 101 4.83 33.85 -4.35
C HIS A 101 4.54 33.42 -2.90
N GLN A 102 5.03 32.24 -2.54
CA GLN A 102 4.89 31.60 -1.24
C GLN A 102 6.30 31.17 -0.79
N THR A 103 6.85 31.78 0.27
CA THR A 103 8.28 31.61 0.61
C THR A 103 8.58 30.43 1.52
N ALA A 104 7.55 29.84 2.14
CA ALA A 104 7.63 28.64 2.97
C ALA A 104 6.56 27.65 2.51
N PRO A 105 6.72 26.33 2.70
CA PRO A 105 5.71 25.32 2.37
C PRO A 105 4.33 25.70 2.91
N ALA A 106 3.32 25.53 2.06
CA ALA A 106 1.92 25.67 2.43
C ALA A 106 1.10 24.57 1.77
N LEU A 107 0.03 24.13 2.42
CA LEU A 107 -0.86 23.11 1.87
C LEU A 107 -1.56 23.61 0.61
N ALA A 108 -1.40 22.88 -0.48
CA ALA A 108 -2.18 23.00 -1.70
C ALA A 108 -3.49 22.20 -1.53
N GLY A 109 -4.63 22.80 -1.91
CA GLY A 109 -5.92 22.12 -1.91
C GLY A 109 -6.41 21.68 -0.53
N TYR A 110 -6.13 22.46 0.53
CA TYR A 110 -6.61 22.14 1.88
C TYR A 110 -8.12 21.89 1.90
N GLY A 111 -8.52 20.71 2.40
CA GLY A 111 -9.92 20.26 2.44
C GLY A 111 -10.53 19.88 1.08
N ILE A 112 -9.71 19.77 0.03
CA ILE A 112 -10.10 19.40 -1.33
C ILE A 112 -9.33 18.16 -1.80
N LEU A 113 -8.00 18.20 -1.66
CA LEU A 113 -7.12 17.06 -1.88
C LEU A 113 -7.08 16.21 -0.61
N SER A 114 -7.21 14.90 -0.79
CA SER A 114 -7.12 13.89 0.26
C SER A 114 -6.56 12.62 -0.36
N ASP A 115 -5.78 11.86 0.40
CA ASP A 115 -5.23 10.57 -0.05
C ASP A 115 -4.46 10.69 -1.39
N VAL A 116 -3.64 11.74 -1.53
CA VAL A 116 -2.82 11.90 -2.74
C VAL A 116 -1.70 10.86 -2.74
N ARG A 117 -1.52 10.18 -3.87
CA ARG A 117 -0.51 9.13 -4.08
C ARG A 117 0.62 9.55 -5.01
N SER A 118 0.36 10.55 -5.86
CA SER A 118 1.40 11.07 -6.76
C SER A 118 1.19 12.53 -7.09
N ILE A 119 2.30 13.22 -7.35
CA ILE A 119 2.33 14.63 -7.76
C ILE A 119 3.18 14.80 -9.02
N ALA A 120 2.82 15.78 -9.84
CA ALA A 120 3.64 16.23 -10.96
C ALA A 120 3.55 17.75 -11.12
N ALA A 121 4.62 18.37 -11.63
CA ALA A 121 4.67 19.80 -11.85
C ALA A 121 5.08 20.09 -13.30
N GLY A 122 4.25 20.86 -14.01
CA GLY A 122 4.62 21.42 -15.30
C GLY A 122 5.22 22.82 -15.12
N LYS A 123 5.23 23.64 -16.19
CA LYS A 123 5.81 25.00 -16.13
C LYS A 123 5.27 25.82 -14.95
N ASN A 124 3.96 26.03 -14.93
CA ASN A 124 3.25 26.90 -14.00
C ASN A 124 1.92 26.25 -13.57
N PHE A 125 1.86 24.92 -13.51
CA PHE A 125 0.67 24.19 -13.10
C PHE A 125 1.09 22.92 -12.35
N GLY A 126 0.32 22.55 -11.34
CA GLY A 126 0.50 21.33 -10.55
C GLY A 126 -0.52 20.26 -10.95
N MET A 127 -0.17 19.01 -10.68
CA MET A 127 -1.04 17.85 -10.82
C MET A 127 -0.93 16.96 -9.59
N ALA A 128 -2.04 16.33 -9.21
CA ALA A 128 -2.08 15.30 -8.19
C ALA A 128 -2.92 14.11 -8.67
N LEU A 129 -2.56 12.91 -8.22
CA LEU A 129 -3.32 11.67 -8.39
C LEU A 129 -3.73 11.19 -7.00
N ASP A 130 -5.02 11.05 -6.75
CA ASP A 130 -5.52 10.51 -5.48
C ASP A 130 -5.62 8.96 -5.50
N GLY A 131 -5.85 8.36 -4.33
CA GLY A 131 -5.99 6.91 -4.15
C GLY A 131 -7.20 6.30 -4.86
N ASP A 132 -8.20 7.12 -5.21
CA ASP A 132 -9.32 6.72 -6.07
C ASP A 132 -8.94 6.66 -7.57
N GLY A 133 -7.69 7.01 -7.90
CA GLY A 133 -7.19 7.07 -9.26
C GLY A 133 -7.73 8.26 -10.06
N GLN A 134 -8.09 9.35 -9.38
CA GLN A 134 -8.55 10.60 -10.00
C GLN A 134 -7.42 11.60 -10.12
N VAL A 135 -7.43 12.33 -11.25
CA VAL A 135 -6.43 13.37 -11.52
C VAL A 135 -6.99 14.73 -11.17
N TRP A 136 -6.17 15.50 -10.45
CA TRP A 136 -6.43 16.88 -10.09
C TRP A 136 -5.35 17.75 -10.73
N THR A 137 -5.74 18.92 -11.21
CA THR A 137 -4.82 19.92 -11.77
C THR A 137 -5.01 21.24 -11.04
N TRP A 138 -4.11 22.22 -11.16
CA TRP A 138 -4.31 23.64 -10.80
C TRP A 138 -3.17 24.48 -11.37
N GLY A 139 -3.34 25.79 -11.43
CA GLY A 139 -2.36 26.76 -11.90
C GLY A 139 -2.76 27.36 -13.25
N ASP A 140 -1.74 27.63 -14.08
CA ASP A 140 -1.88 28.21 -15.40
C ASP A 140 -2.69 27.29 -16.34
N ASN A 141 -3.66 27.85 -17.07
CA ASN A 141 -4.50 27.11 -18.03
C ASN A 141 -4.26 27.50 -19.48
N ASP A 142 -3.17 28.24 -19.78
CA ASP A 142 -2.72 28.43 -21.16
C ASP A 142 -2.62 27.08 -21.89
N TYR A 143 -3.10 27.04 -23.13
CA TYR A 143 -3.18 25.83 -23.97
C TYR A 143 -4.05 24.71 -23.40
N TYR A 144 -4.95 25.03 -22.46
CA TYR A 144 -5.83 24.09 -21.77
C TYR A 144 -5.11 22.97 -20.97
N LYS A 145 -3.91 23.26 -20.46
CA LYS A 145 -3.09 22.27 -19.75
C LYS A 145 -3.69 21.78 -18.43
N LEU A 146 -4.73 22.43 -17.89
CA LEU A 146 -5.50 21.86 -16.78
C LEU A 146 -6.43 20.71 -17.20
N GLY A 147 -6.81 20.60 -18.49
CA GLY A 147 -7.55 19.45 -19.01
C GLY A 147 -9.02 19.33 -18.57
N ARG A 148 -9.61 20.39 -18.00
CA ARG A 148 -10.96 20.33 -17.40
C ARG A 148 -12.09 20.74 -18.36
N GLY A 149 -11.77 21.22 -19.56
CA GLY A 149 -12.72 21.65 -20.59
C GLY A 149 -12.76 23.18 -20.79
N ALA A 150 -13.28 23.62 -21.94
CA ALA A 150 -13.22 25.03 -22.36
C ALA A 150 -14.45 25.88 -21.96
N ASP A 151 -15.57 25.27 -21.56
CA ASP A 151 -16.86 25.99 -21.52
C ASP A 151 -17.07 26.85 -20.24
N SER A 152 -16.11 26.87 -19.30
CA SER A 152 -16.21 27.65 -18.04
C SER A 152 -14.92 27.78 -17.22
N GLU A 153 -13.77 27.30 -17.71
CA GLU A 153 -12.54 27.31 -16.91
C GLU A 153 -11.85 28.69 -16.97
N PRO A 154 -11.35 29.20 -15.84
CA PRO A 154 -10.57 30.43 -15.83
C PRO A 154 -9.23 30.22 -16.58
N ASP A 155 -8.63 31.32 -17.05
CA ASP A 155 -7.29 31.31 -17.68
C ASP A 155 -6.19 30.79 -16.74
N LYS A 156 -6.48 30.76 -15.45
CA LYS A 156 -5.70 30.13 -14.39
C LYS A 156 -6.59 29.81 -13.19
N ASP A 157 -6.26 28.77 -12.43
CA ASP A 157 -6.98 28.39 -11.23
C ASP A 157 -6.02 28.20 -10.06
N ASN A 158 -6.25 28.88 -8.94
CA ASN A 158 -5.42 28.74 -7.74
C ASN A 158 -5.97 27.69 -6.76
N ILE A 159 -6.96 26.90 -7.18
CA ILE A 159 -7.57 25.83 -6.42
C ILE A 159 -7.50 24.51 -7.24
N PRO A 160 -7.05 23.40 -6.62
CA PRO A 160 -7.14 22.07 -7.21
C PRO A 160 -8.55 21.71 -7.63
N GLY A 161 -8.67 21.21 -8.85
CA GLY A 161 -9.93 20.85 -9.48
C GLY A 161 -9.77 19.57 -10.28
N ARG A 162 -10.79 18.71 -10.22
CA ARG A 162 -10.78 17.41 -10.88
C ARG A 162 -10.71 17.56 -12.40
N VAL A 163 -9.85 16.78 -13.02
CA VAL A 163 -9.84 16.58 -14.46
C VAL A 163 -11.06 15.72 -14.83
N ASN A 164 -11.76 16.10 -15.91
CA ASN A 164 -13.06 15.58 -16.37
C ASN A 164 -13.32 14.07 -16.11
N SER A 165 -14.56 13.74 -15.75
CA SER A 165 -15.05 12.41 -15.29
C SER A 165 -14.89 11.22 -16.25
N VAL A 166 -14.37 11.42 -17.47
CA VAL A 166 -14.05 10.32 -18.39
C VAL A 166 -12.73 9.65 -18.00
N LEU A 167 -11.84 10.38 -17.33
CA LEU A 167 -10.59 9.87 -16.81
C LEU A 167 -10.84 9.30 -15.41
N SER A 168 -10.64 8.00 -15.23
CA SER A 168 -10.77 7.32 -13.93
C SER A 168 -9.85 6.10 -13.86
N GLY A 169 -9.52 5.67 -12.64
CA GLY A 169 -8.63 4.52 -12.42
C GLY A 169 -7.23 4.74 -12.98
N CYS A 170 -6.72 5.97 -12.85
CA CYS A 170 -5.34 6.30 -13.20
C CYS A 170 -4.38 5.72 -12.16
N LYS A 171 -3.22 5.26 -12.63
CA LYS A 171 -2.12 4.76 -11.80
C LYS A 171 -0.85 5.61 -11.87
N ALA A 172 -0.74 6.48 -12.87
CA ALA A 172 0.37 7.43 -12.97
C ALA A 172 -0.04 8.70 -13.71
N ILE A 173 0.67 9.78 -13.42
CA ILE A 173 0.54 11.09 -14.05
C ILE A 173 1.91 11.63 -14.44
N ALA A 174 1.97 12.44 -15.50
CA ALA A 174 3.17 13.18 -15.84
C ALA A 174 2.79 14.56 -16.40
N ALA A 175 3.53 15.58 -15.99
CA ALA A 175 3.34 16.95 -16.45
C ALA A 175 4.50 17.34 -17.39
N GLY A 176 4.16 17.68 -18.62
CA GLY A 176 5.09 18.35 -19.52
C GLY A 176 5.11 19.85 -19.26
N TYR A 177 5.76 20.62 -20.12
CA TYR A 177 5.84 22.06 -19.92
C TYR A 177 4.47 22.75 -20.11
N ASN A 178 3.67 22.31 -21.09
CA ASN A 178 2.31 22.83 -21.34
C ASN A 178 1.27 21.72 -21.68
N HIS A 179 1.52 20.47 -21.30
CA HIS A 179 0.61 19.36 -21.53
C HIS A 179 0.63 18.39 -20.35
N GLY A 180 -0.48 17.67 -20.16
CA GLY A 180 -0.60 16.63 -19.12
C GLY A 180 -0.75 15.26 -19.75
N LEU A 181 -0.22 14.25 -19.06
CA LEU A 181 -0.39 12.84 -19.36
C LEU A 181 -0.97 12.12 -18.14
N ALA A 182 -1.78 11.09 -18.40
CA ALA A 182 -2.21 10.14 -17.39
C ALA A 182 -2.16 8.71 -17.95
N LEU A 183 -1.79 7.76 -17.12
CA LEU A 183 -1.76 6.34 -17.43
C LEU A 183 -2.86 5.64 -16.62
N ASP A 184 -3.78 4.98 -17.32
CA ASP A 184 -4.82 4.22 -16.64
C ASP A 184 -4.39 2.79 -16.26
N SER A 185 -5.19 2.15 -15.41
CA SER A 185 -5.00 0.77 -14.95
C SER A 185 -5.00 -0.26 -16.08
N GLN A 186 -5.50 0.09 -17.27
CA GLN A 186 -5.47 -0.75 -18.47
C GLN A 186 -4.19 -0.55 -19.31
N GLY A 187 -3.25 0.29 -18.84
CA GLY A 187 -2.01 0.58 -19.54
C GLY A 187 -2.19 1.53 -20.74
N ARG A 188 -3.30 2.30 -20.79
CA ARG A 188 -3.56 3.26 -21.86
C ARG A 188 -3.14 4.67 -21.43
N VAL A 189 -2.58 5.41 -22.38
CA VAL A 189 -2.07 6.78 -22.17
C VAL A 189 -3.10 7.81 -22.65
N TRP A 190 -3.48 8.69 -21.74
CA TRP A 190 -4.35 9.84 -21.96
C TRP A 190 -3.51 11.13 -22.01
N SER A 191 -3.89 12.06 -22.86
CA SER A 191 -3.16 13.32 -23.06
C SER A 191 -4.09 14.51 -23.30
N TRP A 192 -3.68 15.69 -22.83
CA TRP A 192 -4.36 16.98 -23.03
C TRP A 192 -3.39 18.15 -22.96
N GLY A 193 -3.83 19.34 -23.35
CA GLY A 193 -3.03 20.57 -23.36
C GLY A 193 -2.48 20.91 -24.75
N LYS A 194 -1.28 21.50 -24.77
CA LYS A 194 -0.58 21.94 -25.98
C LYS A 194 -0.21 20.76 -26.90
N ASN A 195 -0.35 20.93 -28.23
CA ASN A 195 -0.04 19.88 -29.21
C ASN A 195 0.67 20.34 -30.49
N GLU A 196 1.22 21.56 -30.54
CA GLU A 196 1.87 22.07 -31.76
C GLU A 196 3.02 21.16 -32.24
N GLY A 197 3.75 20.56 -31.30
CA GLY A 197 4.83 19.59 -31.58
C GLY A 197 4.36 18.15 -31.80
N GLY A 198 3.06 17.85 -31.63
CA GLY A 198 2.52 16.49 -31.66
C GLY A 198 2.64 15.74 -30.33
N ALA A 199 2.93 16.43 -29.21
CA ALA A 199 3.18 15.84 -27.89
C ALA A 199 1.99 15.05 -27.30
N LEU A 200 0.78 15.28 -27.81
CA LEU A 200 -0.40 14.52 -27.39
C LEU A 200 -0.50 13.15 -28.06
N GLY A 201 0.28 12.91 -29.12
CA GLY A 201 0.32 11.62 -29.81
C GLY A 201 -0.93 11.37 -30.65
N ILE A 202 -1.55 12.40 -31.24
CA ILE A 202 -2.86 12.31 -31.87
C ILE A 202 -2.79 12.68 -33.35
N SER A 203 -3.85 12.36 -34.10
CA SER A 203 -3.96 12.83 -35.48
C SER A 203 -4.12 14.36 -35.50
N GLY A 204 -3.11 15.04 -36.03
CA GLY A 204 -3.06 16.51 -36.11
C GLY A 204 -2.33 17.17 -34.95
N ILE A 205 -2.27 18.50 -34.98
CA ILE A 205 -1.50 19.35 -34.04
C ILE A 205 -2.39 20.24 -33.17
N ALA A 206 -3.70 19.98 -33.17
CA ALA A 206 -4.65 20.73 -32.37
C ALA A 206 -4.52 20.38 -30.88
N GLU A 207 -4.62 21.39 -30.04
CA GLU A 207 -4.64 21.29 -28.58
C GLU A 207 -5.91 20.57 -28.11
N ARG A 208 -5.88 20.02 -26.90
CA ARG A 208 -7.03 19.35 -26.29
C ARG A 208 -7.34 19.94 -24.93
N SER A 209 -8.56 20.44 -24.76
CA SER A 209 -9.03 20.95 -23.47
C SER A 209 -9.50 19.89 -22.49
N LYS A 210 -9.57 18.62 -22.93
CA LYS A 210 -9.98 17.47 -22.14
C LYS A 210 -9.07 16.28 -22.45
N PRO A 211 -8.80 15.38 -21.49
CA PRO A 211 -8.09 14.15 -21.76
C PRO A 211 -8.69 13.38 -22.92
N GLY A 212 -7.83 12.90 -23.80
CA GLY A 212 -8.20 11.90 -24.79
C GLY A 212 -7.05 10.93 -25.02
N LEU A 213 -7.36 9.73 -25.48
CA LEU A 213 -6.35 8.73 -25.77
C LEU A 213 -5.31 9.25 -26.78
N ALA A 214 -4.04 8.96 -26.51
CA ALA A 214 -3.01 9.02 -27.53
C ALA A 214 -3.38 8.06 -28.66
N SER A 215 -3.31 8.54 -29.89
CA SER A 215 -3.57 7.75 -31.10
C SER A 215 -2.32 6.97 -31.51
N GLY A 216 -2.52 5.78 -32.08
CA GLY A 216 -1.43 4.88 -32.47
C GLY A 216 -1.39 3.63 -31.59
N THR A 217 -0.62 2.63 -32.01
CA THR A 217 -0.46 1.37 -31.28
C THR A 217 0.70 1.51 -30.31
N LEU A 218 0.39 1.80 -29.04
CA LEU A 218 1.32 1.60 -27.94
C LEU A 218 1.22 0.14 -27.44
N PRO A 219 2.32 -0.49 -27.04
CA PRO A 219 2.27 -1.68 -26.21
C PRO A 219 1.61 -1.38 -24.85
N MET A 220 1.45 -2.42 -24.02
CA MET A 220 1.04 -2.22 -22.62
C MET A 220 2.05 -1.33 -21.91
N VAL A 221 1.60 -0.16 -21.43
CA VAL A 221 2.45 0.84 -20.78
C VAL A 221 2.43 0.64 -19.28
N LYS A 222 3.63 0.70 -18.68
CA LYS A 222 3.83 0.73 -17.23
C LYS A 222 4.20 2.11 -16.73
N ASP A 223 4.93 2.93 -17.48
CA ASP A 223 5.34 4.24 -16.96
C ASP A 223 5.32 5.31 -18.06
N ILE A 224 5.19 6.58 -17.67
CA ILE A 224 5.05 7.73 -18.56
C ILE A 224 5.92 8.89 -18.10
N ALA A 225 6.46 9.65 -19.04
CA ALA A 225 7.18 10.89 -18.77
C ALA A 225 6.86 11.95 -19.82
N ALA A 226 6.96 13.23 -19.46
CA ALA A 226 6.62 14.35 -20.33
C ALA A 226 7.69 15.44 -20.23
N GLY A 227 8.17 15.92 -21.38
CA GLY A 227 9.13 17.02 -21.47
C GLY A 227 8.50 18.32 -21.99
N TYR A 228 9.28 19.16 -22.68
CA TYR A 228 8.78 20.47 -23.15
C TYR A 228 7.61 20.38 -24.14
N ASP A 229 7.81 19.67 -25.24
CA ASP A 229 6.84 19.46 -26.32
C ASP A 229 6.95 18.01 -26.84
N PHE A 230 7.31 17.07 -25.96
CA PHE A 230 7.40 15.64 -26.27
C PHE A 230 6.97 14.79 -25.07
N SER A 231 6.63 13.54 -25.34
CA SER A 231 6.10 12.58 -24.39
C SER A 231 6.79 11.23 -24.57
N MET A 232 6.86 10.45 -23.49
CA MET A 232 7.46 9.13 -23.43
C MET A 232 6.57 8.15 -22.69
N ALA A 233 6.65 6.90 -23.09
CA ALA A 233 6.04 5.76 -22.43
C ALA A 233 7.06 4.61 -22.33
N LEU A 234 7.12 3.98 -21.17
CA LEU A 234 7.85 2.74 -20.93
C LEU A 234 6.85 1.58 -20.96
N ALA A 235 7.06 0.66 -21.88
CA ALA A 235 6.25 -0.54 -22.00
C ALA A 235 6.65 -1.60 -20.96
N GLU A 236 5.74 -2.55 -20.69
CA GLU A 236 5.98 -3.68 -19.79
C GLU A 236 7.21 -4.51 -20.20
N ASP A 237 7.44 -4.65 -21.50
CA ASP A 237 8.60 -5.36 -22.08
C ASP A 237 9.93 -4.60 -21.96
N GLY A 238 9.93 -3.41 -21.36
CA GLY A 238 11.10 -2.55 -21.19
C GLY A 238 11.47 -1.73 -22.42
N SER A 239 10.63 -1.70 -23.47
CA SER A 239 10.83 -0.80 -24.61
C SER A 239 10.33 0.62 -24.31
N ILE A 240 11.05 1.62 -24.84
CA ILE A 240 10.68 3.03 -24.74
C ILE A 240 10.01 3.47 -26.04
N TRP A 241 8.89 4.16 -25.91
CA TRP A 241 8.17 4.80 -27.00
C TRP A 241 8.09 6.30 -26.74
N ALA A 242 8.37 7.11 -27.76
CA ALA A 242 8.37 8.56 -27.64
C ALA A 242 7.68 9.23 -28.84
N TRP A 243 7.09 10.39 -28.61
CA TRP A 243 6.43 11.20 -29.63
C TRP A 243 6.43 12.69 -29.28
N GLY A 244 6.13 13.52 -30.27
CA GLY A 244 6.17 14.96 -30.20
C GLY A 244 7.36 15.55 -30.97
N ALA A 245 7.85 16.69 -30.46
CA ALA A 245 8.97 17.40 -31.03
C ALA A 245 10.26 16.56 -30.96
N ASN A 246 11.09 16.65 -32.00
CA ASN A 246 12.36 15.91 -32.08
C ASN A 246 13.53 16.74 -32.60
N GLY A 247 13.44 18.07 -32.58
CA GLY A 247 14.47 18.94 -33.17
C GLY A 247 15.87 18.81 -32.52
N ARG A 248 15.95 18.23 -31.32
CA ARG A 248 17.18 17.95 -30.55
C ARG A 248 17.52 16.46 -30.50
N GLY A 249 16.75 15.61 -31.18
CA GLY A 249 16.89 14.16 -31.06
C GLY A 249 16.30 13.57 -29.77
N GLN A 250 15.46 14.33 -29.05
CA GLN A 250 14.89 13.92 -27.75
C GLN A 250 13.99 12.68 -27.79
N LEU A 251 13.56 12.24 -28.97
CA LEU A 251 12.82 10.98 -29.12
C LEU A 251 13.73 9.74 -29.12
N GLY A 252 15.05 9.92 -29.28
CA GLY A 252 16.03 8.83 -29.16
C GLY A 252 15.97 7.78 -30.28
N ASP A 253 15.31 8.08 -31.40
CA ASP A 253 15.11 7.17 -32.54
C ASP A 253 16.22 7.26 -33.60
N GLY A 254 17.33 7.95 -33.28
CA GLY A 254 18.43 8.20 -34.21
C GLY A 254 18.16 9.32 -35.20
N THR A 255 17.00 9.97 -35.15
CA THR A 255 16.62 11.07 -36.05
C THR A 255 16.37 12.36 -35.30
N ASN A 256 16.25 13.47 -36.04
CA ASN A 256 15.76 14.76 -35.52
C ASN A 256 14.36 15.11 -36.06
N THR A 257 13.62 14.09 -36.52
CA THR A 257 12.32 14.28 -37.18
C THR A 257 11.20 14.10 -36.15
N PRO A 258 10.30 15.09 -35.98
CA PRO A 258 9.16 14.97 -35.07
C PRO A 258 8.29 13.75 -35.38
N ARG A 259 7.62 13.22 -34.36
CA ARG A 259 6.71 12.07 -34.48
C ARG A 259 5.37 12.47 -33.89
N PRO A 260 4.31 12.70 -34.68
CA PRO A 260 2.99 13.02 -34.12
C PRO A 260 2.30 11.82 -33.44
N PHE A 261 2.89 10.62 -33.56
CA PHE A 261 2.41 9.38 -32.96
C PHE A 261 3.58 8.67 -32.26
N PRO A 262 3.29 7.81 -31.27
CA PRO A 262 4.29 6.98 -30.62
C PRO A 262 5.20 6.24 -31.61
N ALA A 263 6.51 6.41 -31.44
CA ALA A 263 7.54 5.67 -32.17
C ALA A 263 8.54 5.09 -31.17
N GLN A 264 9.00 3.87 -31.42
CA GLN A 264 9.97 3.21 -30.56
C GLN A 264 11.31 3.96 -30.62
N ALA A 265 11.92 4.20 -29.46
CA ALA A 265 13.28 4.71 -29.35
C ALA A 265 14.31 3.63 -29.80
N SER A 266 15.58 4.01 -29.90
CA SER A 266 16.65 3.12 -30.37
C SER A 266 16.70 1.77 -29.65
N SER A 267 16.91 0.70 -30.42
CA SER A 267 17.06 -0.68 -29.93
C SER A 267 18.34 -0.93 -29.13
N VAL A 268 19.22 0.07 -28.98
CA VAL A 268 20.36 0.01 -28.05
C VAL A 268 19.90 -0.07 -26.58
N LEU A 269 18.69 0.42 -26.30
CA LEU A 269 18.06 0.35 -24.99
C LEU A 269 17.50 -1.05 -24.75
N SER A 270 17.81 -1.62 -23.58
CA SER A 270 17.32 -2.94 -23.18
C SER A 270 17.24 -3.04 -21.66
N GLY A 271 16.24 -3.75 -21.15
CA GLY A 271 16.05 -3.94 -19.71
C GLY A 271 15.76 -2.64 -18.95
N ILE A 272 15.05 -1.69 -19.58
CA ILE A 272 14.74 -0.39 -18.97
C ILE A 272 13.69 -0.56 -17.87
N THR A 273 13.95 0.05 -16.72
CA THR A 273 13.12 -0.01 -15.50
C THR A 273 12.47 1.33 -15.17
N ALA A 274 13.07 2.45 -15.56
CA ALA A 274 12.50 3.79 -15.36
C ALA A 274 12.87 4.75 -16.50
N ILE A 275 12.05 5.78 -16.70
CA ILE A 275 12.26 6.86 -17.67
C ILE A 275 12.10 8.23 -17.02
N SER A 276 12.78 9.24 -17.56
CA SER A 276 12.59 10.63 -17.14
C SER A 276 12.78 11.57 -18.33
N ALA A 277 11.99 12.64 -18.39
CA ALA A 277 11.99 13.61 -19.49
C ALA A 277 12.23 15.02 -18.95
N GLY A 278 13.28 15.66 -19.44
CA GLY A 278 13.61 17.04 -19.12
C GLY A 278 12.99 18.01 -20.12
N TYR A 279 13.56 19.21 -20.24
CA TYR A 279 13.05 20.19 -21.21
C TYR A 279 13.16 19.66 -22.65
N GLN A 280 14.36 19.32 -23.10
CA GLN A 280 14.61 18.82 -24.46
C GLN A 280 15.57 17.63 -24.49
N HIS A 281 15.78 16.98 -23.36
CA HIS A 281 16.57 15.76 -23.22
C HIS A 281 15.77 14.71 -22.45
N ALA A 282 16.21 13.47 -22.55
CA ALA A 282 15.56 12.33 -21.92
C ALA A 282 16.58 11.38 -21.32
N MET A 283 16.09 10.60 -20.37
CA MET A 283 16.86 9.64 -19.60
C MET A 283 16.14 8.31 -19.49
N ALA A 284 16.91 7.25 -19.33
CA ALA A 284 16.41 5.93 -18.95
C ALA A 284 17.36 5.24 -17.98
N LEU A 285 16.79 4.49 -17.04
CA LEU A 285 17.52 3.62 -16.12
C LEU A 285 17.30 2.18 -16.53
N ASP A 286 18.37 1.38 -16.60
CA ASP A 286 18.24 -0.05 -16.81
C ASP A 286 18.37 -0.86 -15.52
N SER A 287 17.97 -2.13 -15.58
CA SER A 287 17.99 -3.08 -14.46
C SER A 287 19.38 -3.39 -13.92
N GLN A 288 20.44 -2.91 -14.56
CA GLN A 288 21.83 -3.02 -14.08
C GLN A 288 22.29 -1.73 -13.38
N GLY A 289 21.38 -0.79 -13.13
CA GLY A 289 21.69 0.49 -12.48
C GLY A 289 22.51 1.44 -13.36
N ARG A 290 22.42 1.31 -14.69
CA ARG A 290 23.10 2.19 -15.65
C ARG A 290 22.15 3.23 -16.22
N VAL A 291 22.63 4.46 -16.35
CA VAL A 291 21.86 5.60 -16.86
C VAL A 291 22.15 5.82 -18.33
N TRP A 292 21.11 5.96 -19.13
CA TRP A 292 21.14 6.32 -20.54
C TRP A 292 20.57 7.73 -20.73
N VAL A 293 21.16 8.49 -21.64
CA VAL A 293 20.80 9.89 -21.91
C VAL A 293 20.83 10.21 -23.41
N TRP A 294 19.95 11.09 -23.86
CA TRP A 294 19.91 11.60 -25.24
C TRP A 294 19.09 12.90 -25.33
N GLY A 295 19.04 13.48 -26.53
CA GLY A 295 18.38 14.74 -26.83
C GLY A 295 19.35 15.92 -26.74
N TYR A 296 18.88 17.03 -26.18
CA TYR A 296 19.64 18.27 -26.04
C TYR A 296 20.92 18.07 -25.22
N GLY A 297 22.07 18.48 -25.76
CA GLY A 297 23.38 18.38 -25.11
C GLY A 297 23.86 19.66 -24.45
N GLY A 298 23.25 20.80 -24.76
CA GLY A 298 23.66 22.08 -24.21
C GLY A 298 23.54 22.14 -22.68
N ASN A 299 24.30 23.06 -22.08
CA ASN A 299 24.58 23.11 -20.64
C ASN A 299 25.25 21.85 -20.06
N GLY A 300 25.52 20.81 -20.86
CA GLY A 300 26.17 19.58 -20.40
C GLY A 300 25.23 18.59 -19.71
N VAL A 301 23.91 18.70 -19.92
CA VAL A 301 22.88 17.88 -19.25
C VAL A 301 23.00 16.38 -19.51
N LEU A 302 23.69 15.98 -20.58
CA LEU A 302 23.94 14.57 -20.92
C LEU A 302 25.17 13.99 -20.19
N GLY A 303 25.96 14.79 -19.48
CA GLY A 303 27.07 14.27 -18.68
C GLY A 303 28.21 13.61 -19.48
N GLN A 304 28.30 13.86 -20.79
CA GLN A 304 29.27 13.22 -21.71
C GLN A 304 30.62 13.96 -21.83
N GLY A 305 30.81 15.06 -21.09
CA GLY A 305 31.96 15.95 -21.27
C GLY A 305 31.87 16.84 -22.51
N ALA A 306 30.74 16.85 -23.20
CA ALA A 306 30.47 17.62 -24.41
C ALA A 306 29.10 18.33 -24.33
N TYR A 307 28.83 19.22 -25.30
CA TYR A 307 27.57 19.97 -25.43
C TYR A 307 26.70 19.54 -26.61
N GLU A 308 27.06 18.44 -27.26
CA GLU A 308 26.45 18.02 -28.51
C GLU A 308 25.10 17.34 -28.26
N ASP A 309 24.11 17.71 -29.06
CA ASP A 309 22.82 17.03 -29.08
C ASP A 309 23.02 15.58 -29.59
N LEU A 310 22.39 14.61 -28.93
CA LEU A 310 22.51 13.19 -29.28
C LEU A 310 21.14 12.62 -29.63
N SER A 311 20.93 12.21 -30.89
CA SER A 311 19.66 11.60 -31.31
C SER A 311 19.54 10.11 -30.99
N THR A 312 20.62 9.50 -30.49
CA THR A 312 20.66 8.09 -30.08
C THR A 312 21.07 8.01 -28.60
N PRO A 313 20.37 7.23 -27.78
CA PRO A 313 20.74 6.95 -26.39
C PRO A 313 22.20 6.52 -26.23
N ILE A 314 22.90 7.16 -25.29
CA ILE A 314 24.24 6.80 -24.87
C ILE A 314 24.27 6.62 -23.35
N LYS A 315 25.15 5.76 -22.84
CA LYS A 315 25.36 5.62 -21.39
C LYS A 315 25.98 6.91 -20.85
N MET A 316 25.47 7.40 -19.72
CA MET A 316 26.04 8.53 -18.99
C MET A 316 27.51 8.23 -18.62
N GLY A 317 28.41 9.20 -18.84
CA GLY A 317 29.82 9.08 -18.47
C GLY A 317 30.07 9.38 -16.99
N GLY A 318 31.31 9.17 -16.53
CA GLY A 318 31.73 9.52 -15.16
C GLY A 318 31.48 8.41 -14.11
N PRO A 319 31.52 8.74 -12.80
CA PRO A 319 31.48 7.77 -11.71
C PRO A 319 30.05 7.27 -11.36
N VAL A 320 29.13 7.29 -12.32
CA VAL A 320 27.70 6.99 -12.11
C VAL A 320 27.47 5.47 -12.23
N SER A 321 27.13 4.83 -11.11
CA SER A 321 26.90 3.37 -11.05
C SER A 321 25.93 3.01 -9.94
N ASN A 322 25.29 1.83 -10.03
CA ASN A 322 24.32 1.34 -9.04
C ASN A 322 23.15 2.32 -8.80
N ILE A 323 22.70 2.97 -9.88
CA ILE A 323 21.64 3.96 -9.83
C ILE A 323 20.28 3.29 -9.64
N VAL A 324 19.47 3.89 -8.76
CA VAL A 324 18.10 3.45 -8.45
C VAL A 324 17.07 4.51 -8.77
N SER A 325 17.45 5.79 -8.86
CA SER A 325 16.56 6.89 -9.24
C SER A 325 17.23 7.87 -10.21
N ILE A 326 16.45 8.41 -11.15
CA ILE A 326 16.89 9.37 -12.16
C ILE A 326 15.90 10.53 -12.26
N SER A 327 16.42 11.73 -12.53
CA SER A 327 15.58 12.92 -12.67
C SER A 327 16.14 13.83 -13.75
N ALA A 328 15.35 14.08 -14.78
CA ALA A 328 15.65 15.05 -15.82
C ALA A 328 14.91 16.36 -15.50
N GLY A 329 15.65 17.36 -15.01
CA GLY A 329 15.11 18.70 -14.81
C GLY A 329 15.02 19.49 -16.12
N LEU A 330 14.70 20.79 -16.04
CA LEU A 330 14.64 21.62 -17.24
C LEU A 330 16.01 21.78 -17.92
N TRP A 331 17.06 22.02 -17.14
CA TRP A 331 18.40 22.32 -17.67
C TRP A 331 19.54 21.58 -16.96
N HIS A 332 19.20 20.57 -16.16
CA HIS A 332 20.15 19.74 -15.44
C HIS A 332 19.52 18.37 -15.16
N THR A 333 20.33 17.45 -14.70
CA THR A 333 19.95 16.05 -14.49
C THR A 333 20.57 15.54 -13.19
N PHE A 334 19.84 14.65 -12.51
CA PHE A 334 20.30 13.91 -11.35
C PHE A 334 20.26 12.39 -11.58
N ALA A 335 21.16 11.69 -10.90
CA ALA A 335 21.14 10.25 -10.71
C ALA A 335 21.47 9.94 -9.24
N VAL A 336 20.71 9.03 -8.62
CA VAL A 336 20.85 8.65 -7.21
C VAL A 336 21.14 7.15 -7.12
N ALA A 337 22.21 6.78 -6.42
CA ALA A 337 22.59 5.39 -6.18
C ALA A 337 21.86 4.78 -4.99
N ALA A 338 21.83 3.44 -4.95
CA ALA A 338 21.25 2.66 -3.86
C ALA A 338 21.84 2.97 -2.48
N ASP A 339 23.08 3.48 -2.41
CA ASP A 339 23.73 3.88 -1.16
C ASP A 339 23.35 5.31 -0.70
N GLY A 340 22.49 5.99 -1.45
CA GLY A 340 22.05 7.35 -1.20
C GLY A 340 22.98 8.44 -1.75
N SER A 341 24.08 8.07 -2.42
CA SER A 341 24.91 9.07 -3.09
C SER A 341 24.23 9.58 -4.36
N ALA A 342 24.31 10.90 -4.59
CA ALA A 342 23.72 11.55 -5.74
C ALA A 342 24.76 12.26 -6.61
N TRP A 343 24.54 12.24 -7.91
CA TRP A 343 25.32 12.97 -8.91
C TRP A 343 24.42 13.85 -9.77
N ALA A 344 24.97 14.98 -10.19
CA ALA A 344 24.28 15.93 -11.04
C ALA A 344 25.17 16.46 -12.17
N CYS A 345 24.57 16.84 -13.28
CA CYS A 345 25.24 17.60 -14.35
C CYS A 345 24.27 18.51 -15.08
N GLY A 346 24.79 19.48 -15.82
CA GLY A 346 24.01 20.48 -16.52
C GLY A 346 24.28 21.90 -16.04
N TYR A 347 23.28 22.75 -16.26
CA TYR A 347 23.25 24.14 -15.83
C TYR A 347 23.43 24.26 -14.31
N ASN A 348 24.22 25.25 -13.88
CA ASN A 348 24.51 25.48 -12.47
C ASN A 348 24.73 26.96 -12.09
N ASN A 349 24.34 27.93 -12.93
CA ASN A 349 24.72 29.33 -12.66
C ASN A 349 24.07 29.91 -11.39
N THR A 350 23.06 29.23 -10.84
CA THR A 350 22.42 29.58 -9.57
C THR A 350 22.70 28.59 -8.45
N GLY A 351 23.55 27.57 -8.66
CA GLY A 351 23.83 26.53 -7.67
C GLY A 351 22.89 25.33 -7.70
N THR A 352 22.17 25.09 -8.80
CA THR A 352 21.19 24.00 -8.95
C THR A 352 21.76 22.59 -8.80
N LEU A 353 23.07 22.39 -8.92
CA LEU A 353 23.65 21.06 -8.80
C LEU A 353 24.00 20.69 -7.35
N GLY A 354 24.02 21.64 -6.42
CA GLY A 354 24.32 21.35 -5.01
C GLY A 354 25.74 20.88 -4.77
N ASP A 355 26.69 21.26 -5.64
CA ASP A 355 28.08 20.79 -5.62
C ASP A 355 29.04 21.78 -4.93
N GLY A 356 28.51 22.76 -4.18
CA GLY A 356 29.27 23.85 -3.58
C GLY A 356 29.82 24.84 -4.59
N SER A 357 29.32 24.82 -5.84
CA SER A 357 29.71 25.77 -6.88
C SER A 357 28.51 26.31 -7.67
N ALA A 358 28.73 27.41 -8.39
CA ALA A 358 27.80 27.95 -9.38
C ALA A 358 28.34 27.76 -10.82
N LEU A 359 29.10 26.67 -11.04
CA LEU A 359 29.76 26.37 -12.31
C LEU A 359 29.08 25.20 -13.00
N GLU A 360 28.71 25.41 -14.26
CA GLU A 360 28.12 24.39 -15.11
C GLU A 360 29.01 23.13 -15.21
N ARG A 361 28.39 21.95 -15.22
CA ARG A 361 29.07 20.65 -15.23
C ARG A 361 28.68 19.83 -16.44
N LYS A 362 29.66 19.52 -17.29
CA LYS A 362 29.47 18.65 -18.48
C LYS A 362 29.66 17.17 -18.18
N THR A 363 30.13 16.85 -16.98
CA THR A 363 30.30 15.49 -16.47
C THR A 363 29.65 15.43 -15.11
N PRO A 364 29.08 14.29 -14.70
CA PRO A 364 28.45 14.15 -13.39
C PRO A 364 29.40 14.56 -12.26
N VAL A 365 28.93 15.46 -11.40
CA VAL A 365 29.58 15.91 -10.16
C VAL A 365 28.77 15.39 -8.98
N ARG A 366 29.43 15.16 -7.85
CA ARG A 366 28.74 14.72 -6.64
C ARG A 366 27.95 15.86 -6.00
N VAL A 367 26.72 15.57 -5.61
CA VAL A 367 25.87 16.49 -4.82
C VAL A 367 26.31 16.42 -3.35
N LEU A 368 26.45 17.58 -2.70
CA LEU A 368 26.88 17.69 -1.30
C LEU A 368 25.68 17.65 -0.34
N ALA A 369 24.90 16.57 -0.40
CA ALA A 369 23.77 16.37 0.50
C ALA A 369 24.26 16.01 1.94
N PRO A 370 23.54 16.47 2.99
CA PRO A 370 23.92 16.18 4.38
C PRO A 370 23.51 14.78 4.88
N GLY A 371 22.71 14.04 4.10
CA GLY A 371 22.22 12.69 4.39
C GLY A 371 22.14 11.84 3.12
N LYS A 372 21.57 10.63 3.20
CA LYS A 372 21.36 9.82 2.00
C LYS A 372 20.21 10.42 1.19
N VAL A 373 20.42 10.58 -0.10
CA VAL A 373 19.39 11.06 -1.02
C VAL A 373 18.53 9.88 -1.45
N LEU A 374 17.22 9.98 -1.30
CA LEU A 374 16.26 9.03 -1.86
C LEU A 374 15.80 9.45 -3.26
N ALA A 375 15.55 10.74 -3.44
CA ALA A 375 15.07 11.28 -4.72
C ALA A 375 15.58 12.72 -4.94
N ALA A 376 15.56 13.14 -6.20
CA ALA A 376 15.88 14.50 -6.61
C ALA A 376 14.88 15.00 -7.66
N ALA A 377 14.57 16.29 -7.62
CA ALA A 377 13.72 16.95 -8.61
C ALA A 377 14.39 18.22 -9.13
N GLY A 378 14.33 18.46 -10.44
CA GLY A 378 14.99 19.60 -11.09
C GLY A 378 13.99 20.56 -11.73
N GLY A 379 13.94 21.79 -11.24
CA GLY A 379 13.20 22.91 -11.86
C GLY A 379 14.04 23.64 -12.91
N ARG A 380 13.72 24.93 -13.18
CA ARG A 380 14.48 25.73 -14.16
C ARG A 380 15.84 26.12 -13.62
N ASN A 381 15.83 26.76 -12.45
CA ASN A 381 16.98 27.30 -11.75
C ASN A 381 16.99 26.88 -10.28
N MET A 382 16.30 25.80 -9.93
CA MET A 382 16.23 25.26 -8.58
C MET A 382 16.17 23.74 -8.63
N SER A 383 16.48 23.10 -7.52
CA SER A 383 16.34 21.66 -7.35
C SER A 383 15.92 21.33 -5.93
N LEU A 384 15.30 20.16 -5.76
CA LEU A 384 14.95 19.57 -4.47
C LEU A 384 15.65 18.23 -4.31
N LEU A 385 15.98 17.87 -3.07
CA LEU A 385 16.37 16.54 -2.66
C LEU A 385 15.43 16.07 -1.56
N LEU A 386 15.03 14.81 -1.62
CA LEU A 386 14.42 14.08 -0.52
C LEU A 386 15.49 13.19 0.11
N LEU A 387 15.65 13.28 1.42
CA LEU A 387 16.59 12.47 2.18
C LEU A 387 15.91 11.26 2.85
N ASP A 388 16.71 10.31 3.32
CA ASP A 388 16.25 9.09 4.01
C ASP A 388 15.60 9.33 5.36
N ASP A 389 15.83 10.50 5.97
CA ASP A 389 15.17 10.98 7.19
C ASP A 389 13.88 11.78 6.92
N GLY A 390 13.40 11.78 5.68
CA GLY A 390 12.20 12.50 5.25
C GLY A 390 12.38 14.00 5.06
N GLN A 391 13.58 14.53 5.31
CA GLN A 391 13.78 15.97 5.14
C GLN A 391 13.92 16.34 3.67
N VAL A 392 13.37 17.50 3.31
CA VAL A 392 13.59 18.10 2.00
C VAL A 392 14.72 19.12 2.07
N ARG A 393 15.66 19.02 1.12
CA ARG A 393 16.64 20.06 0.84
C ARG A 393 16.31 20.74 -0.47
N SER A 394 16.65 22.02 -0.58
CA SER A 394 16.52 22.79 -1.81
C SER A 394 17.85 23.46 -2.16
N MET A 395 18.05 23.79 -3.43
CA MET A 395 19.25 24.50 -3.90
C MET A 395 18.92 25.29 -5.17
N GLY A 396 19.77 26.25 -5.51
CA GLY A 396 19.57 27.10 -6.69
C GLY A 396 19.08 28.51 -6.38
N ASN A 397 18.12 28.99 -7.15
CA ASN A 397 17.60 30.35 -7.12
C ASN A 397 16.45 30.51 -6.12
N ASN A 398 16.38 31.64 -5.41
CA ASN A 398 15.35 31.93 -4.41
C ASN A 398 14.56 33.24 -4.64
N MET A 399 14.54 33.78 -5.86
CA MET A 399 13.92 35.10 -6.11
C MET A 399 12.40 35.13 -5.87
N TYR A 400 11.75 33.97 -5.95
CA TYR A 400 10.32 33.80 -5.72
C TYR A 400 10.03 32.89 -4.52
N GLY A 401 11.00 32.64 -3.65
CA GLY A 401 10.82 31.77 -2.50
C GLY A 401 10.75 30.28 -2.84
N GLN A 402 11.15 29.88 -4.05
CA GLN A 402 11.04 28.50 -4.52
C GLN A 402 11.95 27.51 -3.78
N LEU A 403 12.89 28.01 -2.98
CA LEU A 403 13.65 27.17 -2.04
C LEU A 403 12.85 26.83 -0.78
N GLY A 404 11.76 27.55 -0.46
CA GLY A 404 10.89 27.22 0.67
C GLY A 404 11.52 27.55 2.03
N ILE A 405 12.51 28.44 2.05
CA ILE A 405 13.31 28.77 3.24
C ILE A 405 12.79 30.01 4.00
N GLY A 406 11.53 30.38 3.79
CA GLY A 406 10.87 31.52 4.44
C GLY A 406 11.27 32.90 3.91
N THR A 407 12.28 32.99 3.04
CA THR A 407 12.80 34.25 2.49
C THR A 407 12.77 34.27 0.96
N THR A 408 13.04 35.45 0.39
CA THR A 408 13.47 35.59 -1.00
C THR A 408 14.84 36.26 -1.04
N ASP A 409 15.67 35.88 -2.00
CA ASP A 409 16.96 36.50 -2.25
C ASP A 409 17.42 36.26 -3.70
N TYR A 410 18.46 36.98 -4.09
CA TYR A 410 19.04 36.93 -5.44
C TYR A 410 20.35 36.14 -5.49
N ASP A 411 20.77 35.59 -4.34
CA ASP A 411 22.03 34.89 -4.24
C ASP A 411 21.90 33.48 -4.83
N ALA A 412 23.03 32.93 -5.26
CA ALA A 412 23.10 31.52 -5.60
C ALA A 412 23.18 30.71 -4.31
N HIS A 413 22.42 29.61 -4.23
CA HIS A 413 22.51 28.64 -3.14
C HIS A 413 23.14 27.35 -3.68
N PRO A 414 24.49 27.28 -3.76
CA PRO A 414 25.21 26.14 -4.32
C PRO A 414 25.36 24.95 -3.37
N ASP A 415 25.02 25.14 -2.10
CA ASP A 415 24.93 24.09 -1.09
C ASP A 415 23.45 23.81 -0.80
N PRO A 416 23.03 22.54 -0.62
CA PRO A 416 21.65 22.21 -0.27
C PRO A 416 21.25 22.85 1.07
N VAL A 417 20.18 23.65 1.05
CA VAL A 417 19.58 24.32 2.22
C VAL A 417 18.31 23.60 2.69
N THR A 418 18.00 23.70 3.98
CA THR A 418 16.80 23.08 4.57
C THR A 418 15.56 23.92 4.31
N VAL A 419 14.47 23.27 3.88
CA VAL A 419 13.13 23.88 3.72
C VAL A 419 12.53 24.15 5.12
N LEU A 420 11.99 25.35 5.38
CA LEU A 420 11.53 25.79 6.72
C LEU A 420 10.01 25.66 6.91
N ASP A 421 9.57 25.17 8.07
CA ASP A 421 8.37 25.68 8.75
C ASP A 421 8.65 25.81 10.26
N GLY A 422 7.91 26.68 10.96
CA GLY A 422 8.31 27.33 12.22
C GLY A 422 8.46 26.48 13.49
N ALA A 423 8.34 25.16 13.41
CA ALA A 423 8.68 24.22 14.49
C ALA A 423 9.03 22.85 13.89
N SER A 424 10.26 22.37 14.08
CA SER A 424 10.88 21.20 13.42
C SER A 424 11.31 21.45 11.96
N PRO A 425 12.50 20.96 11.51
CA PRO A 425 12.84 20.97 10.09
C PRO A 425 11.77 20.22 9.30
N PHE A 426 11.29 20.80 8.20
CA PHE A 426 10.23 20.20 7.37
C PHE A 426 10.61 18.78 6.95
N LYS A 427 9.88 17.79 7.50
CA LYS A 427 9.92 16.37 7.14
C LYS A 427 8.63 16.04 6.40
N ILE A 428 8.73 15.21 5.36
CA ILE A 428 7.55 14.67 4.65
C ILE A 428 7.19 13.24 5.09
N PHE A 429 7.94 12.72 6.07
CA PHE A 429 7.62 11.55 6.90
C PHE A 429 7.27 12.00 8.33
N SER A 430 6.44 11.23 9.00
CA SER A 430 6.27 11.30 10.46
C SER A 430 6.89 10.04 11.07
N ASP A 431 7.66 10.21 12.13
CA ASP A 431 8.31 9.14 12.87
C ASP A 431 8.32 9.64 14.32
N GLN A 432 7.34 9.17 15.09
CA GLN A 432 7.04 9.68 16.42
C GLN A 432 8.00 9.13 17.48
N ASP A 433 8.56 7.93 17.27
CA ASP A 433 9.44 7.27 18.22
C ASP A 433 10.92 7.20 17.80
N ASP A 434 11.25 7.81 16.65
CA ASP A 434 12.58 7.96 16.06
C ASP A 434 13.28 6.61 15.78
N ASP A 435 12.52 5.59 15.38
CA ASP A 435 13.04 4.25 15.08
C ASP A 435 13.48 4.04 13.61
N GLY A 436 13.13 4.98 12.74
CA GLY A 436 13.45 4.97 11.32
C GLY A 436 12.37 4.36 10.41
N VAL A 437 11.20 4.03 10.96
CA VAL A 437 9.98 3.66 10.23
C VAL A 437 9.01 4.86 10.27
N ASP A 438 8.28 5.09 9.18
CA ASP A 438 7.26 6.15 9.18
C ASP A 438 6.01 5.67 9.91
N ASP A 439 5.40 6.51 10.75
CA ASP A 439 4.21 6.22 11.57
C ASP A 439 3.05 5.57 10.78
N LEU A 440 2.97 5.79 9.47
CA LEU A 440 1.96 5.16 8.61
C LEU A 440 2.21 3.66 8.35
N TYR A 441 3.48 3.26 8.33
CA TYR A 441 3.92 1.88 8.11
C TYR A 441 4.42 1.21 9.38
N ASP A 442 4.57 1.99 10.44
CA ASP A 442 4.98 1.51 11.74
C ASP A 442 3.83 0.75 12.40
N ASN A 443 4.02 -0.55 12.62
CA ASN A 443 3.07 -1.38 13.36
C ASN A 443 3.15 -1.16 14.88
N CYS A 444 4.09 -0.34 15.38
CA CYS A 444 4.11 0.22 16.74
C CYS A 444 4.50 1.72 16.75
N PRO A 445 3.66 2.66 16.26
CA PRO A 445 3.98 4.09 16.05
C PRO A 445 4.43 4.94 17.26
N SER A 446 4.54 4.34 18.43
CA SER A 446 4.94 5.03 19.67
C SER A 446 6.00 4.26 20.44
N LEU A 447 6.45 3.13 19.91
CA LEU A 447 7.41 2.25 20.55
C LEU A 447 8.37 1.67 19.53
N SER A 448 9.59 2.22 19.56
CA SER A 448 10.66 1.91 18.64
C SER A 448 10.82 0.41 18.40
N ASN A 449 10.48 -0.01 17.19
CA ASN A 449 10.56 -1.38 16.72
C ASN A 449 11.01 -1.45 15.24
N PRO A 450 12.28 -1.09 14.93
CA PRO A 450 12.76 -1.01 13.55
C PRO A 450 12.67 -2.33 12.75
N GLY A 451 12.45 -3.46 13.45
CA GLY A 451 12.27 -4.79 12.86
C GLY A 451 10.85 -5.09 12.37
N GLN A 452 9.84 -4.31 12.79
CA GLN A 452 8.43 -4.44 12.35
C GLN A 452 7.93 -5.88 12.41
N GLU A 453 8.23 -6.57 13.51
CA GLU A 453 7.82 -7.95 13.76
C GLU A 453 6.32 -7.96 14.06
N ASP A 454 5.57 -8.85 13.39
CA ASP A 454 4.12 -9.03 13.52
C ASP A 454 3.84 -10.51 13.22
N ARG A 455 3.65 -11.30 14.27
CA ARG A 455 3.61 -12.77 14.18
C ARG A 455 2.27 -13.29 13.68
N ASP A 456 1.17 -12.66 14.03
CA ASP A 456 -0.18 -13.09 13.69
C ASP A 456 -0.79 -12.35 12.49
N ALA A 457 -0.05 -11.36 11.96
CA ALA A 457 -0.37 -10.57 10.77
C ALA A 457 -1.66 -9.76 10.92
N ASP A 458 -1.91 -9.24 12.12
CA ASP A 458 -3.05 -8.39 12.42
C ASP A 458 -2.80 -6.90 12.15
N GLY A 459 -1.52 -6.51 11.99
CA GLY A 459 -1.08 -5.16 11.71
C GLY A 459 -0.61 -4.37 12.95
N VAL A 460 -0.62 -4.97 14.13
CA VAL A 460 -0.01 -4.46 15.36
C VAL A 460 1.29 -5.22 15.60
N GLY A 461 2.36 -4.51 15.93
CA GLY A 461 3.66 -5.15 16.10
C GLY A 461 3.78 -5.94 17.40
N ASP A 462 4.56 -7.03 17.39
CA ASP A 462 4.83 -7.93 18.53
C ASP A 462 5.26 -7.17 19.81
N LEU A 463 5.86 -5.98 19.67
CA LEU A 463 6.32 -5.16 20.80
C LEU A 463 5.21 -4.33 21.47
N CYS A 464 4.14 -4.02 20.75
CA CYS A 464 3.01 -3.22 21.23
C CYS A 464 1.69 -3.99 21.22
N ASP A 465 1.71 -5.27 20.84
CA ASP A 465 0.58 -6.19 20.91
C ASP A 465 0.60 -6.97 22.24
N TYR A 466 -0.52 -6.96 22.94
CA TYR A 466 -0.72 -7.71 24.19
C TYR A 466 -1.22 -9.14 23.96
N CYS A 467 -1.53 -9.54 22.73
CA CYS A 467 -1.69 -10.94 22.31
C CYS A 467 -0.94 -11.25 21.00
N PRO A 468 0.42 -11.24 20.99
CA PRO A 468 1.28 -11.37 19.79
C PRO A 468 1.26 -12.74 19.10
N GLY A 469 0.22 -13.53 19.29
CA GLY A 469 -0.01 -14.79 18.60
C GLY A 469 -1.45 -14.97 18.12
N ASP A 470 -2.34 -14.03 18.44
CA ASP A 470 -3.78 -14.15 18.27
C ASP A 470 -4.35 -12.88 17.62
N TYR A 471 -4.67 -12.99 16.34
CA TYR A 471 -5.15 -11.89 15.49
C TYR A 471 -6.20 -11.01 16.20
N ASN A 472 -5.82 -9.78 16.57
CA ASN A 472 -6.61 -8.87 17.41
C ASN A 472 -6.37 -7.38 17.07
N PRO A 473 -6.65 -6.94 15.83
CA PRO A 473 -6.23 -5.64 15.32
C PRO A 473 -6.87 -4.43 16.03
N ASP A 474 -7.93 -4.66 16.82
CA ASP A 474 -8.59 -3.63 17.62
C ASP A 474 -8.03 -3.50 19.04
N GLN A 475 -7.09 -4.37 19.43
CA GLN A 475 -6.39 -4.37 20.72
C GLN A 475 -7.36 -4.16 21.89
N LYS A 476 -8.49 -4.88 21.85
CA LYS A 476 -9.59 -4.69 22.78
C LYS A 476 -9.28 -5.33 24.12
N ASP A 477 -9.29 -4.52 25.16
CA ASP A 477 -9.15 -4.91 26.57
C ASP A 477 -10.43 -4.47 27.31
N SER A 478 -11.32 -5.42 27.61
CA SER A 478 -12.65 -5.15 28.17
C SER A 478 -12.65 -4.89 29.67
N ASP A 479 -11.70 -5.43 30.42
CA ASP A 479 -11.67 -5.35 31.88
C ASP A 479 -10.51 -4.50 32.44
N GLY A 480 -9.61 -4.06 31.55
CA GLY A 480 -8.53 -3.12 31.83
C GLY A 480 -7.29 -3.77 32.44
N ASP A 481 -7.10 -5.08 32.23
CA ASP A 481 -6.01 -5.82 32.83
C ASP A 481 -4.71 -5.84 32.03
N ILE A 482 -4.69 -5.23 30.84
CA ILE A 482 -3.63 -5.15 29.81
C ILE A 482 -3.51 -6.36 28.88
N ILE A 483 -4.20 -7.47 29.12
CA ILE A 483 -4.27 -8.58 28.18
C ILE A 483 -5.48 -8.34 27.28
N ASN A 484 -5.33 -8.49 25.96
CA ASN A 484 -6.46 -8.27 25.07
C ASN A 484 -7.42 -9.47 25.12
N ASP A 485 -8.73 -9.21 24.95
CA ASP A 485 -9.83 -10.18 24.97
C ASP A 485 -9.59 -11.42 24.09
N ALA A 486 -8.74 -11.31 23.05
CA ALA A 486 -8.46 -12.39 22.10
C ALA A 486 -7.65 -13.54 22.71
N CYS A 487 -6.74 -13.25 23.65
CA CYS A 487 -5.93 -14.25 24.36
C CYS A 487 -6.18 -14.26 25.87
N ASP A 488 -7.07 -13.39 26.33
CA ASP A 488 -7.52 -13.36 27.72
C ASP A 488 -8.45 -14.55 28.02
N ASN A 489 -8.07 -15.39 28.98
CA ASN A 489 -8.88 -16.51 29.45
C ASN A 489 -9.99 -16.09 30.43
N CYS A 490 -10.07 -14.82 30.81
CA CYS A 490 -11.21 -14.19 31.47
C CYS A 490 -11.53 -12.77 30.94
N PRO A 491 -12.04 -12.61 29.70
CA PRO A 491 -12.24 -11.32 29.01
C PRO A 491 -13.17 -10.28 29.66
N SER A 492 -13.68 -10.53 30.86
CA SER A 492 -14.55 -9.63 31.59
C SER A 492 -14.20 -9.54 33.08
N VAL A 493 -13.13 -10.20 33.51
CA VAL A 493 -12.74 -10.33 34.91
C VAL A 493 -11.22 -10.20 35.00
N TYR A 494 -10.78 -9.02 35.43
CA TYR A 494 -9.37 -8.66 35.58
C TYR A 494 -8.51 -9.80 36.16
N ASN A 495 -7.58 -10.34 35.37
CA ASN A 495 -6.75 -11.49 35.74
C ASN A 495 -5.41 -11.55 34.98
N LEU A 496 -4.58 -10.52 35.15
CA LEU A 496 -3.27 -10.38 34.48
C LEU A 496 -2.34 -11.62 34.53
N ASP A 497 -2.46 -12.53 35.50
CA ASP A 497 -1.63 -13.74 35.58
C ASP A 497 -2.10 -14.90 34.69
N GLN A 498 -3.29 -14.79 34.10
CA GLN A 498 -3.88 -15.73 33.15
C GLN A 498 -3.78 -17.19 33.64
N HIS A 499 -3.95 -17.40 34.95
CA HIS A 499 -3.84 -18.73 35.54
C HIS A 499 -5.03 -19.60 35.12
N ASP A 500 -4.75 -20.82 34.69
CA ASP A 500 -5.71 -21.86 34.31
C ASP A 500 -5.15 -23.19 34.85
N LEU A 501 -5.70 -23.64 35.98
CA LEU A 501 -5.18 -24.79 36.72
C LEU A 501 -5.50 -26.12 36.04
N ASP A 502 -6.63 -26.24 35.35
CA ASP A 502 -7.14 -27.49 34.81
C ASP A 502 -7.02 -27.63 33.29
N GLY A 503 -6.67 -26.53 32.61
CA GLY A 503 -6.30 -26.46 31.20
C GLY A 503 -7.49 -26.51 30.25
N ASP A 504 -8.66 -26.07 30.69
CA ASP A 504 -9.88 -26.08 29.90
C ASP A 504 -10.07 -24.83 29.01
N GLY A 505 -9.24 -23.79 29.24
CA GLY A 505 -9.23 -22.53 28.51
C GLY A 505 -10.00 -21.38 29.18
N VAL A 506 -10.60 -21.60 30.36
CA VAL A 506 -11.21 -20.57 31.22
C VAL A 506 -10.26 -20.29 32.37
N GLY A 507 -10.01 -19.02 32.69
CA GLY A 507 -9.09 -18.69 33.78
C GLY A 507 -9.69 -18.92 35.17
N ASP A 508 -8.87 -19.31 36.15
CA ASP A 508 -9.26 -19.57 37.55
C ASP A 508 -10.08 -18.42 38.19
N ALA A 509 -9.89 -17.19 37.69
CA ALA A 509 -10.59 -15.99 38.17
C ALA A 509 -12.07 -15.93 37.76
N CYS A 510 -12.42 -16.55 36.63
CA CYS A 510 -13.77 -16.58 36.06
C CYS A 510 -14.33 -18.00 35.91
N ASP A 511 -13.55 -19.01 36.30
CA ASP A 511 -13.93 -20.42 36.28
C ASP A 511 -14.79 -20.79 37.50
N ASN A 512 -15.98 -21.34 37.25
CA ASN A 512 -16.90 -21.81 38.28
C ASN A 512 -16.58 -23.24 38.77
N CYS A 513 -15.63 -23.94 38.14
CA CYS A 513 -15.03 -25.21 38.55
C CYS A 513 -13.49 -25.29 38.35
N PRO A 514 -12.65 -24.46 39.03
CA PRO A 514 -11.19 -24.30 38.79
C PRO A 514 -10.27 -25.52 38.88
N GLY A 515 -10.79 -26.71 39.22
CA GLY A 515 -10.00 -27.95 39.30
C GLY A 515 -10.53 -29.05 38.39
N ASN A 516 -11.53 -28.78 37.57
CA ASN A 516 -12.32 -29.74 36.84
C ASN A 516 -12.72 -29.18 35.46
N PRO A 517 -12.07 -29.63 34.36
CA PRO A 517 -12.23 -29.00 33.06
C PRO A 517 -13.68 -28.89 32.60
N ASP A 518 -14.19 -27.67 32.49
CA ASP A 518 -15.56 -27.35 32.10
C ASP A 518 -15.67 -26.11 31.18
N PRO A 519 -15.25 -26.21 29.90
CA PRO A 519 -15.16 -25.05 29.01
C PRO A 519 -16.49 -24.33 28.71
N ASN A 520 -17.63 -24.93 29.08
CA ASN A 520 -18.97 -24.36 28.87
C ASN A 520 -19.47 -23.58 30.09
N GLN A 521 -18.82 -23.68 31.25
CA GLN A 521 -19.14 -22.94 32.47
C GLN A 521 -20.64 -23.04 32.81
N ASN A 522 -21.18 -24.26 32.72
CA ASN A 522 -22.60 -24.50 32.95
C ASN A 522 -22.88 -24.38 34.45
N ASP A 523 -23.84 -23.53 34.80
CA ASP A 523 -24.35 -23.35 36.15
C ASP A 523 -25.88 -23.36 36.08
N SER A 524 -26.47 -24.54 36.27
CA SER A 524 -27.89 -24.78 36.04
C SER A 524 -28.79 -24.14 37.10
N ASP A 525 -28.26 -23.82 38.29
CA ASP A 525 -29.02 -23.25 39.40
C ASP A 525 -28.62 -21.83 39.80
N GLY A 526 -27.51 -21.33 39.25
CA GLY A 526 -27.07 -19.95 39.32
C GLY A 526 -26.39 -19.59 40.65
N ASP A 527 -25.83 -20.56 41.36
CA ASP A 527 -25.21 -20.33 42.67
C ASP A 527 -23.72 -19.96 42.61
N GLY A 528 -23.09 -20.07 41.44
CA GLY A 528 -21.68 -19.78 41.21
C GLY A 528 -20.73 -20.98 41.30
N ARG A 529 -21.23 -22.21 41.46
CA ARG A 529 -20.51 -23.47 41.29
C ARG A 529 -20.98 -24.14 40.00
N GLY A 530 -20.05 -24.60 39.16
CA GLY A 530 -20.43 -25.26 37.92
C GLY A 530 -21.00 -26.66 38.14
N ASP A 531 -21.90 -27.10 37.25
CA ASP A 531 -22.62 -28.39 37.31
C ASP A 531 -21.68 -29.61 37.48
N LEU A 532 -20.41 -29.49 37.06
CA LEU A 532 -19.42 -30.56 37.13
C LEU A 532 -18.75 -30.72 38.49
N CYS A 533 -18.60 -29.64 39.24
CA CYS A 533 -17.99 -29.63 40.58
C CYS A 533 -19.00 -29.33 41.70
N ASP A 534 -20.26 -29.12 41.34
CA ASP A 534 -21.37 -28.94 42.25
C ASP A 534 -21.92 -30.30 42.72
N ASN A 535 -21.96 -30.49 44.04
CA ASN A 535 -22.58 -31.66 44.67
C ASN A 535 -24.11 -31.56 44.76
N CYS A 536 -24.73 -30.45 44.30
CA CYS A 536 -26.16 -30.28 44.05
C CYS A 536 -26.47 -29.48 42.76
N PRO A 537 -26.17 -29.99 41.54
CA PRO A 537 -26.23 -29.24 40.27
C PRO A 537 -27.56 -28.57 39.86
N PHE A 538 -28.63 -28.77 40.62
CA PHE A 538 -29.95 -28.22 40.32
C PHE A 538 -30.59 -27.56 41.56
N THR A 539 -29.82 -27.34 42.64
CA THR A 539 -30.31 -26.77 43.90
C THR A 539 -29.23 -25.89 44.56
N PRO A 540 -29.41 -24.56 44.57
CA PRO A 540 -28.36 -23.63 44.96
C PRO A 540 -27.80 -23.92 46.36
N ASN A 541 -26.50 -24.15 46.44
CA ASN A 541 -25.84 -24.61 47.65
C ASN A 541 -24.35 -24.20 47.80
N PHE A 542 -23.89 -23.09 47.21
CA PHE A 542 -22.55 -22.44 47.21
C PHE A 542 -21.46 -22.98 48.16
N SER A 543 -21.80 -23.24 49.43
CA SER A 543 -20.92 -23.82 50.45
C SER A 543 -20.50 -25.28 50.22
N GLN A 544 -21.18 -26.03 49.35
CA GLN A 544 -20.86 -27.43 49.00
C GLN A 544 -20.74 -28.35 50.23
N GLN A 545 -21.58 -28.14 51.25
CA GLN A 545 -21.57 -28.97 52.47
C GLN A 545 -22.04 -30.39 52.16
N ASP A 546 -21.27 -31.36 52.63
CA ASP A 546 -21.54 -32.80 52.54
C ASP A 546 -21.02 -33.43 53.85
N GLU A 547 -21.86 -33.47 54.89
CA GLU A 547 -21.44 -33.96 56.21
C GLU A 547 -21.11 -35.46 56.20
N ASN A 548 -21.73 -36.24 55.31
CA ASN A 548 -21.55 -37.70 55.23
C ASN A 548 -20.52 -38.15 54.20
N ASN A 549 -19.95 -37.23 53.40
CA ASN A 549 -18.98 -37.46 52.32
C ASN A 549 -19.47 -38.50 51.31
N ASP A 550 -20.74 -38.50 50.95
CA ASP A 550 -21.30 -39.41 49.94
C ASP A 550 -21.24 -38.84 48.52
N GLY A 551 -20.80 -37.58 48.37
CA GLY A 551 -20.69 -36.88 47.10
C GLY A 551 -21.96 -36.13 46.70
N ILE A 552 -23.02 -36.15 47.53
CA ILE A 552 -24.26 -35.40 47.34
C ILE A 552 -24.37 -34.37 48.46
N GLY A 553 -24.63 -33.10 48.11
CA GLY A 553 -24.69 -32.04 49.09
C GLY A 553 -25.90 -32.11 50.03
N ASP A 554 -25.74 -31.61 51.25
CA ASP A 554 -26.80 -31.59 52.28
C ASP A 554 -28.05 -30.80 51.86
N ALA A 555 -27.88 -29.86 50.91
CA ALA A 555 -28.94 -29.01 50.38
C ALA A 555 -29.80 -29.69 49.31
N CYS A 556 -29.33 -30.80 48.72
CA CYS A 556 -30.02 -31.51 47.66
C CYS A 556 -31.38 -32.05 48.15
N PRO A 557 -32.48 -31.86 47.39
CA PRO A 557 -33.77 -32.41 47.75
C PRO A 557 -33.71 -33.95 47.67
N GLY A 558 -33.71 -34.61 48.84
CA GLY A 558 -33.73 -36.07 48.94
C GLY A 558 -32.62 -36.59 49.85
N LYS A 559 -32.93 -36.77 51.14
CA LYS A 559 -32.00 -37.44 52.06
C LYS A 559 -31.69 -38.85 51.55
N GLY A 560 -30.44 -39.07 51.15
CA GLY A 560 -29.87 -40.40 50.89
C GLY A 560 -29.99 -40.91 49.46
N GLY A 561 -29.57 -40.12 48.46
CA GLY A 561 -29.09 -40.57 47.14
C GLY A 561 -29.99 -41.49 46.27
N CYS A 562 -31.22 -41.77 46.68
CA CYS A 562 -32.06 -42.80 46.08
C CYS A 562 -33.31 -42.29 45.35
N ASP A 563 -33.70 -41.04 45.58
CA ASP A 563 -34.85 -40.39 44.95
C ASP A 563 -34.33 -39.43 43.87
N LEU A 564 -34.03 -39.99 42.70
CA LEU A 564 -33.36 -39.31 41.59
C LEU A 564 -34.32 -38.46 40.77
N ASN A 565 -35.62 -38.61 41.00
CA ASN A 565 -36.65 -37.83 40.32
C ASN A 565 -37.30 -36.76 41.22
N GLY A 566 -37.01 -36.79 42.53
CA GLY A 566 -37.41 -35.77 43.50
C GLY A 566 -38.88 -35.81 43.90
N ASP A 567 -39.57 -36.95 43.72
CA ASP A 567 -40.98 -37.10 44.05
C ASP A 567 -41.26 -37.49 45.50
N GLY A 568 -40.21 -37.69 46.29
CA GLY A 568 -40.26 -38.04 47.71
C GLY A 568 -40.28 -39.54 47.98
N SER A 569 -40.09 -40.40 46.97
CA SER A 569 -40.04 -41.85 47.12
C SER A 569 -39.00 -42.51 46.21
N ALA A 570 -38.07 -43.28 46.80
CA ALA A 570 -37.16 -44.13 46.05
C ALA A 570 -37.89 -45.36 45.47
N ASP A 571 -38.20 -45.33 44.17
CA ASP A 571 -39.00 -46.35 43.50
C ASP A 571 -38.48 -46.74 42.10
N LEU A 572 -39.33 -47.45 41.33
CA LEU A 572 -38.97 -47.95 40.00
C LEU A 572 -38.66 -46.82 39.01
N ALA A 573 -39.24 -45.63 39.18
CA ALA A 573 -38.95 -44.47 38.35
C ALA A 573 -37.52 -43.97 38.56
N ASP A 574 -36.99 -44.04 39.78
CA ASP A 574 -35.59 -43.74 40.09
C ASP A 574 -34.64 -44.79 39.49
N ALA A 575 -35.01 -46.07 39.55
CA ALA A 575 -34.23 -47.16 38.95
C ALA A 575 -34.11 -47.00 37.42
N ILE A 576 -35.20 -46.56 36.79
CA ILE A 576 -35.22 -46.23 35.35
C ILE A 576 -34.32 -45.03 35.06
N ARG A 577 -34.25 -44.05 35.96
CA ARG A 577 -33.37 -42.87 35.81
C ARG A 577 -31.89 -43.27 35.90
N ILE A 578 -31.52 -44.17 36.81
CA ILE A 578 -30.15 -44.73 36.89
C ILE A 578 -29.76 -45.39 35.58
N LEU A 579 -30.64 -46.21 35.01
CA LEU A 579 -30.39 -46.86 33.72
C LEU A 579 -30.26 -45.85 32.58
N GLN A 580 -31.02 -44.77 32.58
CA GLN A 580 -30.90 -43.71 31.56
C GLN A 580 -29.58 -42.95 31.66
N ILE A 581 -29.11 -42.66 32.88
CA ILE A 581 -27.81 -42.02 33.14
C ILE A 581 -26.66 -42.97 32.75
N ALA A 582 -26.75 -44.25 33.14
CA ALA A 582 -25.71 -45.24 32.86
C ALA A 582 -25.59 -45.61 31.36
N THR A 583 -26.64 -45.37 30.57
CA THR A 583 -26.68 -45.77 29.15
C THR A 583 -26.60 -44.60 28.17
N ASN A 584 -26.58 -43.34 28.61
CA ASN A 584 -26.46 -42.14 27.77
C ASN A 584 -27.35 -42.16 26.49
N ASN A 585 -28.53 -42.80 26.54
CA ASN A 585 -29.57 -42.88 25.50
C ASN A 585 -29.17 -42.50 24.05
N ASP A 586 -28.24 -43.24 23.44
CA ASP A 586 -28.25 -43.52 22.00
C ASP A 586 -28.68 -45.00 21.82
N PRO A 587 -29.70 -45.34 21.00
CA PRO A 587 -30.37 -46.64 21.04
C PRO A 587 -29.64 -47.77 20.31
N GLY A 588 -28.30 -47.81 20.35
CA GLY A 588 -27.57 -48.92 19.74
C GLY A 588 -26.06 -48.93 19.95
N GLY A 589 -25.59 -49.53 21.05
CA GLY A 589 -24.18 -49.90 21.15
C GLY A 589 -23.73 -50.26 22.55
N THR A 590 -23.58 -51.54 22.81
CA THR A 590 -23.08 -52.15 24.06
C THR A 590 -21.78 -51.55 24.59
N ILE A 591 -21.74 -51.16 25.88
CA ILE A 591 -20.50 -51.09 26.66
C ILE A 591 -20.74 -51.72 28.04
N ASN A 592 -19.84 -52.64 28.37
CA ASN A 592 -19.70 -53.32 29.64
C ASN A 592 -18.65 -52.54 30.47
N ARG A 593 -19.02 -52.06 31.66
CA ARG A 593 -18.11 -51.71 32.76
C ARG A 593 -18.74 -52.08 34.10
N ASP A 594 -18.61 -53.37 34.41
CA ASP A 594 -18.17 -53.94 35.68
C ASP A 594 -18.39 -53.11 36.96
N ASN A 595 -19.49 -53.42 37.65
CA ASN A 595 -19.49 -53.83 39.07
C ASN A 595 -20.88 -54.41 39.44
N ALA A 596 -21.41 -55.33 38.62
CA ALA A 596 -22.73 -55.93 38.83
C ALA A 596 -22.65 -57.14 39.77
N LEU A 597 -23.60 -57.21 40.71
CA LEU A 597 -23.80 -58.33 41.62
C LEU A 597 -24.54 -59.48 40.91
N GLY A 598 -23.90 -60.13 39.93
CA GLY A 598 -24.47 -61.25 39.16
C GLY A 598 -23.55 -61.81 38.06
N ASP A 599 -23.69 -63.11 37.73
CA ASP A 599 -22.80 -63.85 36.81
C ASP A 599 -23.17 -63.78 35.30
N ASP A 600 -24.17 -62.96 34.90
CA ASP A 600 -24.69 -62.95 33.51
C ASP A 600 -24.17 -61.79 32.62
N GLY A 601 -23.45 -60.84 33.21
CA GLY A 601 -22.63 -59.85 32.50
C GLY A 601 -23.42 -58.74 31.78
N ARG A 602 -24.62 -58.42 32.25
CA ARG A 602 -25.40 -57.22 31.83
C ARG A 602 -25.76 -56.39 33.06
N PHE A 603 -26.10 -55.12 32.86
CA PHE A 603 -26.65 -54.24 33.89
C PHE A 603 -28.10 -53.93 33.52
N ASP A 604 -29.06 -54.39 34.31
CA ASP A 604 -30.49 -54.28 34.02
C ASP A 604 -31.32 -53.69 35.17
N VAL A 605 -32.65 -53.64 34.98
CA VAL A 605 -33.59 -53.02 35.93
C VAL A 605 -33.59 -53.74 37.27
N GLU A 606 -33.35 -55.05 37.31
CA GLU A 606 -33.32 -55.79 38.57
C GLU A 606 -32.07 -55.42 39.39
N GLU A 607 -30.93 -55.21 38.74
CA GLU A 607 -29.70 -54.74 39.40
C GLU A 607 -29.75 -53.26 39.82
N ALA A 608 -30.34 -52.39 38.99
CA ALA A 608 -30.57 -50.99 39.35
C ALA A 608 -31.50 -50.86 40.57
N VAL A 609 -32.55 -51.68 40.64
CA VAL A 609 -33.44 -51.75 41.82
C VAL A 609 -32.74 -52.35 43.03
N PHE A 610 -31.85 -53.34 42.85
CA PHE A 610 -31.06 -53.91 43.95
C PHE A 610 -30.08 -52.90 44.54
N ILE A 611 -29.42 -52.09 43.71
CA ILE A 611 -28.53 -51.01 44.16
C ILE A 611 -29.31 -49.96 44.93
N LEU A 612 -30.49 -49.54 44.42
CA LEU A 612 -31.38 -48.66 45.16
C LEU A 612 -31.75 -49.24 46.52
N GLN A 613 -32.23 -50.48 46.58
CA GLN A 613 -32.60 -51.12 47.85
C GLN A 613 -31.45 -51.23 48.85
N ARG A 614 -30.20 -51.39 48.38
CA ARG A 614 -28.99 -51.43 49.22
C ARG A 614 -28.48 -50.05 49.64
N ALA A 615 -28.70 -49.03 48.81
CA ALA A 615 -28.26 -47.66 49.08
C ALA A 615 -29.21 -46.92 50.03
N CYS A 616 -30.48 -47.34 50.12
CA CYS A 616 -31.49 -46.72 50.99
C CYS A 616 -31.73 -47.48 52.32
N GLU A 617 -30.94 -48.51 52.63
CA GLU A 617 -30.85 -49.15 53.96
C GLU A 617 -29.70 -48.53 54.78
#